data_AF-S9V2U5-F1
#
_entry.id   AF-S9V2U5-F1
#
_cell.length_a   1.000
_cell.length_b   1.000
_cell.length_c   1.000
_cell.angle_alpha   90.00
_cell.angle_beta   90.00
_cell.angle_gamma   90.00
#
_symmetry.space_group_name_H-M   'P 1'
#
loop_
_entity.id
_entity.type
_entity.pdbx_description
1 polymer ?
#
loop_
_entity_poly.entity_id
_entity_poly.type
_entity_poly.pdbx_seq_one_letter_code
_entity_poly.pdbx_strand_id
1 'polypeptide(L)'
;MGRGFGRGAKSVAIVTHAQVKSAGKKTPRGLRSVRQKKKQRYQKRENSQEDLEKSLGVGAPEKAEKKTLTQQIASINVPHIVGRREKGLKRLRKQVINAVKDVRRRHNEKAKRKLEKQLKREARKKK
;
A
#
# COMPACT_ATOMS: atom_id res chain seq x y z
N MET A 1 14.98 51.77 13.72
CA MET A 1 16.00 52.81 13.47
C MET A 1 17.35 52.10 13.54
N GLY A 2 17.97 51.64 12.46
CA GLY A 2 18.46 52.40 11.30
C GLY A 2 19.89 52.88 11.59
N ARG A 3 20.85 52.47 10.73
CA ARG A 3 22.32 52.73 10.69
C ARG A 3 23.10 51.44 11.05
N GLY A 4 23.73 50.70 10.15
CA GLY A 4 24.48 51.15 8.98
C GLY A 4 25.95 51.40 9.33
N PHE A 5 26.68 50.35 9.74
CA PHE A 5 28.12 50.25 9.49
C PHE A 5 28.23 49.36 8.25
N GLY A 6 28.56 49.81 7.05
CA GLY A 6 29.45 50.88 6.62
C GLY A 6 30.14 50.29 5.40
N ARG A 7 29.88 50.84 4.21
CA ARG A 7 30.50 50.40 2.95
C ARG A 7 32.03 50.48 3.11
N GLY A 8 32.73 49.36 3.01
CA GLY A 8 34.19 49.35 2.77
C GLY A 8 35.10 48.75 3.83
N ALA A 9 34.62 48.32 5.00
CA ALA A 9 35.48 47.57 5.92
C ALA A 9 35.59 46.11 5.47
N LYS A 10 36.79 45.66 5.07
CA LYS A 10 37.14 44.23 5.00
C LYS A 10 37.02 43.68 6.43
N SER A 11 35.84 43.21 6.82
CA SER A 11 35.67 42.48 8.06
C SER A 11 36.45 41.18 7.93
N VAL A 12 37.63 41.13 8.53
CA VAL A 12 38.31 39.87 8.81
C VAL A 12 37.46 39.17 9.84
N ALA A 13 36.55 38.33 9.36
CA ALA A 13 35.79 37.43 10.21
C ALA A 13 36.79 36.47 10.82
N ILE A 14 37.12 36.68 12.09
CA ILE A 14 37.76 35.65 12.90
C ILE A 14 36.75 34.52 12.96
N VAL A 15 37.03 33.43 12.25
CA VAL A 15 36.26 32.19 12.30
C VAL A 15 36.49 31.57 13.68
N THR A 16 35.74 32.07 14.66
CA THR A 16 35.59 31.40 15.95
C THR A 16 34.68 30.20 15.69
N HIS A 17 35.29 29.05 15.45
CA HIS A 17 34.53 27.81 15.41
C HIS A 17 33.85 27.57 16.77
N ALA A 18 32.63 27.06 16.68
CA ALA A 18 31.85 26.44 17.75
C ALA A 18 31.03 27.37 18.65
N GLN A 19 29.74 27.48 18.32
CA GLN A 19 28.65 26.95 19.15
C GLN A 19 27.33 27.07 18.37
N VAL A 20 27.14 26.20 17.37
CA VAL A 20 25.80 26.02 16.79
C VAL A 20 25.14 24.88 17.54
N LYS A 21 24.20 25.24 18.42
CA LYS A 21 23.25 24.32 19.05
C LYS A 21 22.73 23.35 17.98
N SER A 22 22.73 22.07 18.30
CA SER A 22 22.63 20.88 17.44
C SER A 22 21.34 20.71 16.64
N ALA A 23 20.81 21.76 16.01
CA ALA A 23 19.73 21.66 15.05
C ALA A 23 20.32 21.41 13.65
N GLY A 24 20.64 20.15 13.32
CA GLY A 24 20.85 19.74 11.93
C GLY A 24 22.10 18.92 11.61
N LYS A 25 23.07 18.78 12.52
CA LYS A 25 24.25 17.94 12.27
C LYS A 25 23.93 16.47 12.58
N LYS A 26 23.88 15.62 11.55
CA LYS A 26 23.73 14.17 11.70
C LYS A 26 24.83 13.65 12.64
N THR A 27 24.46 13.00 13.73
CA THR A 27 25.42 12.41 14.66
C THR A 27 26.32 11.40 13.93
N PRO A 28 27.65 11.51 14.03
CA PRO A 28 28.58 10.61 13.36
C PRO A 28 28.42 9.18 13.89
N ARG A 29 28.71 8.18 13.04
CA ARG A 29 28.38 6.77 13.30
C ARG A 29 28.95 6.23 14.63
N GLY A 30 30.15 6.68 15.01
CA GLY A 30 30.81 6.29 16.26
C GLY A 30 30.08 6.75 17.51
N LEU A 31 29.51 7.97 17.47
CA LEU A 31 28.84 8.61 18.60
C LEU A 31 27.31 8.37 18.64
N ARG A 32 26.79 7.53 17.74
CA ARG A 32 25.38 7.15 17.75
C ARG A 32 25.08 6.20 18.90
N SER A 33 23.95 6.43 19.58
CA SER A 33 23.47 5.51 20.62
C SER A 33 23.11 4.13 20.03
N VAL A 34 23.09 3.11 20.89
CA VAL A 34 22.71 1.74 20.51
C VAL A 34 21.34 1.72 19.83
N ARG A 35 20.38 2.48 20.35
CA ARG A 35 19.02 2.60 19.78
C ARG A 35 19.04 3.20 18.37
N GLN A 36 19.84 4.24 18.13
CA GLN A 36 19.99 4.85 16.80
C GLN A 36 20.63 3.89 15.80
N LYS A 37 21.66 3.15 16.21
CA LYS A 37 22.30 2.11 15.39
C LYS A 37 21.30 0.99 15.04
N LYS A 38 20.49 0.54 16.01
CA LYS A 38 19.45 -0.47 15.80
C LYS A 38 18.39 0.02 14.81
N LYS A 39 17.82 1.21 15.01
CA LYS A 39 16.81 1.81 14.12
C LYS A 39 17.30 1.89 12.66
N GLN A 40 18.55 2.33 12.45
CA GLN A 40 19.11 2.41 11.09
C GLN A 40 19.27 1.03 10.42
N ARG A 41 19.61 -0.01 11.18
CA ARG A 41 19.72 -1.39 10.65
C ARG A 41 18.36 -1.93 10.21
N TYR A 42 17.30 -1.69 10.99
CA TYR A 42 15.94 -2.12 10.63
C TYR A 42 15.44 -1.41 9.37
N GLN A 43 15.59 -0.09 9.28
CA GLN A 43 15.20 0.67 8.07
C GLN A 43 15.94 0.21 6.80
N LYS A 44 17.23 -0.12 6.92
CA LYS A 44 17.99 -0.67 5.78
C LYS A 44 17.50 -2.06 5.35
N ARG A 45 17.00 -2.87 6.29
CA ARG A 45 16.48 -4.22 5.99
C ARG A 45 15.15 -4.15 5.24
N GLU A 46 14.25 -3.27 5.64
CA GLU A 46 12.97 -3.08 4.94
C GLU A 46 13.19 -2.63 3.50
N ASN A 47 14.08 -1.64 3.28
CA ASN A 47 14.42 -1.22 1.92
C ASN A 47 15.06 -2.33 1.10
N SER A 48 15.96 -3.14 1.68
CA SER A 48 16.57 -4.26 0.95
C SER A 48 15.56 -5.34 0.57
N GLN A 49 14.53 -5.55 1.40
CA GLN A 49 13.49 -6.53 1.11
C GLN A 49 12.55 -6.01 0.01
N GLU A 50 12.14 -4.74 0.06
CA GLU A 50 11.35 -4.13 -1.01
C GLU A 50 12.11 -4.10 -2.35
N ASP A 51 13.41 -3.82 -2.32
CA ASP A 51 14.23 -3.80 -3.53
C ASP A 51 14.44 -5.22 -4.09
N LEU A 52 14.57 -6.23 -3.23
CA LEU A 52 14.58 -7.64 -3.63
C LEU A 52 13.24 -8.10 -4.20
N GLU A 53 12.12 -7.71 -3.58
CA GLU A 53 10.76 -8.04 -4.07
C GLU A 53 10.51 -7.40 -5.45
N LYS A 54 10.98 -6.16 -5.66
CA LYS A 54 10.95 -5.49 -6.98
C LYS A 54 11.85 -6.21 -8.00
N SER A 55 13.08 -6.59 -7.64
CA SER A 55 14.00 -7.29 -8.54
C SER A 55 13.54 -8.70 -8.90
N LEU A 56 12.87 -9.40 -7.99
CA LEU A 56 12.31 -10.73 -8.22
C LEU A 56 10.97 -10.69 -8.97
N GLY A 57 10.47 -9.50 -9.33
CA GLY A 57 9.18 -9.35 -9.99
C GLY A 57 7.99 -9.76 -9.12
N VAL A 58 8.19 -9.94 -7.82
CA VAL A 58 7.14 -10.23 -6.81
C VAL A 58 6.53 -8.90 -6.36
N GLY A 59 6.33 -7.98 -7.30
CA GLY A 59 5.50 -6.81 -7.08
C GLY A 59 4.06 -7.28 -6.88
N ALA A 60 3.34 -6.62 -5.97
CA ALA A 60 1.94 -6.88 -5.69
C ALA A 60 1.17 -7.14 -7.00
N PRO A 61 0.33 -8.20 -7.06
CA PRO A 61 -0.32 -8.58 -8.30
C PRO A 61 -1.00 -7.36 -8.88
N GLU A 62 -0.63 -7.02 -10.13
CA GLU A 62 -1.27 -5.96 -10.89
C GLU A 62 -2.77 -6.08 -10.67
N LYS A 63 -3.42 -4.96 -10.29
CA LYS A 63 -4.84 -4.90 -9.92
C LYS A 63 -5.62 -5.79 -10.88
N ALA A 64 -5.93 -7.01 -10.44
CA ALA A 64 -6.43 -8.03 -11.35
C ALA A 64 -7.59 -7.43 -12.11
N GLU A 65 -7.47 -7.42 -13.44
CA GLU A 65 -8.46 -6.80 -14.31
C GLU A 65 -9.84 -7.22 -13.84
N LYS A 66 -10.79 -6.27 -13.84
CA LYS A 66 -12.14 -6.52 -13.30
C LYS A 66 -12.81 -7.57 -14.17
N LYS A 67 -12.65 -8.84 -13.79
CA LYS A 67 -13.25 -9.98 -14.47
C LYS A 67 -14.76 -9.77 -14.56
N THR A 68 -15.32 -10.04 -15.74
CA THR A 68 -16.78 -10.05 -15.93
C THR A 68 -17.41 -11.15 -15.05
N LEU A 69 -18.73 -11.07 -14.81
CA LEU A 69 -19.43 -12.08 -14.00
C LEU A 69 -19.21 -13.50 -14.57
N THR A 70 -19.22 -13.65 -15.89
CA THR A 70 -19.00 -14.91 -16.58
C THR A 70 -17.58 -15.44 -16.36
N GLN A 71 -16.56 -14.58 -16.48
CA GLN A 71 -15.17 -14.94 -16.20
C GLN A 71 -14.96 -15.33 -14.72
N GLN A 72 -15.63 -14.66 -13.79
CA GLN A 72 -15.56 -15.02 -12.36
C GLN A 72 -16.14 -16.40 -12.09
N ILE A 73 -17.28 -16.73 -12.71
CA ILE A 73 -17.90 -18.06 -12.61
C ILE A 73 -17.00 -19.12 -13.23
N ALA A 74 -16.42 -18.86 -14.41
CA ALA A 74 -15.50 -19.78 -15.07
C ALA A 74 -14.21 -20.02 -14.25
N SER A 75 -13.78 -19.05 -13.46
CA SER A 75 -12.60 -19.17 -12.60
C SER A 75 -12.83 -19.89 -11.27
N ILE A 76 -14.04 -20.41 -11.02
CA ILE A 76 -14.32 -21.17 -9.79
C ILE A 76 -13.57 -22.50 -9.86
N ASN A 77 -12.49 -22.61 -9.09
CA ASN A 77 -11.79 -23.88 -8.90
C ASN A 77 -12.63 -24.80 -8.00
N VAL A 78 -12.93 -25.98 -8.53
CA VAL A 78 -13.72 -26.99 -7.84
C VAL A 78 -12.79 -28.15 -7.46
N PRO A 79 -12.85 -28.67 -6.21
CA PRO A 79 -11.98 -29.77 -5.80
C PRO A 79 -12.19 -31.00 -6.68
N HIS A 80 -11.11 -31.57 -7.20
CA HIS A 80 -11.15 -32.80 -7.98
C HIS A 80 -11.58 -33.97 -7.09
N ILE A 81 -12.74 -34.56 -7.35
CA ILE A 81 -13.21 -35.72 -6.58
C ILE A 81 -12.51 -36.97 -7.08
N VAL A 82 -11.56 -37.47 -6.30
CA VAL A 82 -10.98 -38.80 -6.48
C VAL A 82 -11.89 -39.81 -5.78
N GLY A 83 -12.88 -40.35 -6.50
CA GLY A 83 -13.73 -41.44 -6.01
C GLY A 83 -15.15 -41.40 -6.57
N ARG A 84 -15.55 -42.47 -7.27
CA ARG A 84 -16.84 -42.64 -7.97
C ARG A 84 -18.06 -42.83 -7.04
N ARG A 85 -18.04 -42.32 -5.80
CA ARG A 85 -19.18 -42.43 -4.88
C ARG A 85 -20.17 -41.30 -5.15
N GLU A 86 -21.42 -41.64 -5.45
CA GLU A 86 -22.50 -40.68 -5.75
C GLU A 86 -22.69 -39.58 -4.70
N LYS A 87 -22.44 -39.91 -3.42
CA LYS A 87 -22.52 -38.95 -2.31
C LYS A 87 -21.47 -37.82 -2.43
N GLY A 88 -20.32 -38.09 -3.04
CA GLY A 88 -19.29 -37.09 -3.33
C GLY A 88 -19.73 -36.12 -4.42
N LEU A 89 -20.27 -36.64 -5.53
CA LEU A 89 -20.78 -35.83 -6.64
C LEU A 89 -21.94 -34.91 -6.23
N LYS A 90 -22.86 -35.40 -5.39
CA LYS A 90 -23.94 -34.57 -4.82
C LYS A 90 -23.39 -33.40 -3.99
N ARG A 91 -22.34 -33.63 -3.19
CA ARG A 91 -21.68 -32.58 -2.41
C ARG A 91 -20.96 -31.58 -3.30
N LEU A 92 -20.26 -32.06 -4.34
CA LEU A 92 -19.61 -31.21 -5.34
C LEU A 92 -20.61 -30.27 -6.00
N ARG A 93 -21.72 -30.83 -6.48
CA ARG A 93 -22.78 -30.06 -7.14
C ARG A 93 -23.30 -28.96 -6.22
N LYS A 94 -23.52 -29.26 -4.93
CA LYS A 94 -23.92 -28.25 -3.94
C LYS A 94 -22.85 -27.16 -3.77
N GLN A 95 -21.58 -27.52 -3.70
CA GLN A 95 -20.47 -26.57 -3.59
C GLN A 95 -20.41 -25.63 -4.80
N VAL A 96 -20.52 -26.16 -6.02
CA VAL A 96 -20.54 -25.36 -7.26
C VAL A 96 -21.73 -24.41 -7.27
N ILE A 97 -22.94 -24.91 -7.00
CA ILE A 97 -24.15 -24.08 -6.98
C ILE A 97 -24.03 -22.95 -5.96
N ASN A 98 -23.55 -23.24 -4.75
CA ASN A 98 -23.38 -22.24 -3.70
C ASN A 98 -22.33 -21.19 -4.09
N ALA A 99 -21.18 -21.61 -4.62
CA ALA A 99 -20.14 -20.69 -5.09
C ALA A 99 -20.66 -19.75 -6.18
N VAL A 100 -21.41 -20.27 -7.16
CA VAL A 100 -22.02 -19.45 -8.23
C VAL A 100 -23.06 -18.48 -7.66
N LYS A 101 -23.91 -18.93 -6.72
CA LYS A 101 -24.89 -18.07 -6.04
C LYS A 101 -24.21 -16.92 -5.29
N ASP A 102 -23.13 -17.20 -4.58
CA ASP A 102 -22.38 -16.18 -3.83
C ASP A 102 -21.77 -15.12 -4.75
N VAL A 103 -21.19 -15.53 -5.87
CA VAL A 103 -20.66 -14.61 -6.89
C VAL A 103 -21.77 -13.71 -7.44
N ARG A 104 -22.91 -14.29 -7.82
CA ARG A 104 -24.07 -13.53 -8.33
C ARG A 104 -24.60 -12.55 -7.28
N ARG A 105 -24.72 -12.96 -6.02
CA ARG A 105 -25.17 -12.11 -4.92
C ARG A 105 -24.25 -10.91 -4.71
N ARG A 106 -22.93 -11.14 -4.64
CA ARG A 106 -21.93 -10.07 -4.51
C ARG A 106 -22.00 -9.09 -5.68
N HIS A 107 -22.20 -9.58 -6.91
CA HIS A 107 -22.35 -8.72 -8.08
C HIS A 107 -23.61 -7.84 -8.00
N ASN A 108 -24.74 -8.42 -7.58
CA ASN A 108 -26.00 -7.68 -7.41
C ASN A 108 -25.92 -6.65 -6.28
N GLU A 109 -25.32 -6.99 -5.14
CA GLU A 109 -25.09 -6.05 -4.04
C GLU A 109 -24.18 -4.89 -4.48
N LYS A 110 -23.15 -5.18 -5.28
CA LYS A 110 -22.28 -4.16 -5.87
C LYS A 110 -23.04 -3.26 -6.84
N ALA A 111 -23.97 -3.80 -7.63
CA ALA A 111 -24.81 -3.03 -8.53
C ALA A 111 -25.77 -2.10 -7.75
N LYS A 112 -26.45 -2.61 -6.72
CA LYS A 112 -27.32 -1.80 -5.84
C LYS A 112 -26.56 -0.64 -5.20
N ARG A 113 -25.39 -0.90 -4.62
CA ARG A 113 -24.52 0.13 -4.01
C ARG A 113 -24.06 1.19 -5.01
N LYS A 114 -23.86 0.84 -6.29
CA LYS A 114 -23.52 1.81 -7.33
C LYS A 114 -24.72 2.71 -7.65
N LEU A 115 -25.91 2.13 -7.78
CA LEU A 115 -27.14 2.85 -8.08
C LEU A 115 -27.50 3.84 -6.94
N GLU A 116 -27.43 3.40 -5.69
CA GLU A 116 -27.64 4.29 -4.53
C GLU A 116 -26.66 5.47 -4.51
N LYS A 117 -25.39 5.24 -4.87
CA LYS A 117 -24.38 6.29 -4.97
C LYS A 117 -24.68 7.27 -6.11
N GLN A 118 -25.21 6.79 -7.23
CA GLN A 118 -25.62 7.64 -8.35
C GLN A 118 -26.81 8.52 -7.95
N LEU A 119 -27.86 7.93 -7.37
CA LEU A 119 -29.02 8.67 -6.87
C LEU A 119 -28.63 9.75 -5.86
N LYS A 120 -27.73 9.42 -4.91
CA LYS A 120 -27.21 10.42 -3.94
C LYS A 120 -26.44 11.56 -4.60
N ARG A 121 -25.72 11.30 -5.69
CA ARG A 121 -25.00 12.34 -6.45
C ARG A 121 -25.97 13.24 -7.22
N GLU A 122 -26.97 12.66 -7.86
CA GLU A 122 -28.02 13.40 -8.57
C GLU A 122 -28.84 14.28 -7.62
N ALA A 123 -29.21 13.75 -6.45
CA ALA A 123 -29.91 14.52 -5.42
C ALA A 123 -29.08 15.72 -4.90
N ARG A 124 -27.75 15.60 -4.86
CA ARG A 124 -26.84 16.69 -4.48
C ARG A 124 -26.65 17.73 -5.59
N LYS A 125 -26.78 17.35 -6.86
CA LYS A 125 -26.67 18.28 -8.00
C LYS A 125 -27.94 19.11 -8.24
N LYS A 126 -29.08 18.65 -7.72
CA LYS A 126 -30.38 19.34 -7.81
C LYS A 126 -30.63 20.33 -6.67
N LYS A 127 -29.73 20.40 -5.69
CA LYS A 127 -29.69 21.45 -4.66
C LYS A 127 -28.64 22.48 -5.06
#